data_AF-A0A960IBF3-F1
#
_entry.id   AF-A0A960IBF3-F1
#
_cell.length_a   1.000
_cell.length_b   1.000
_cell.length_c   1.000
_cell.angle_alpha   90.00
_cell.angle_beta   90.00
_cell.angle_gamma   90.00
#
_symmetry.space_group_name_H-M   'P 1'
#
loop_
_entity.id
_entity.type
_entity.pdbx_description
1 polymer ?
#
loop_
_entity_poly.entity_id
_entity_poly.type
_entity_poly.pdbx_seq_one_letter_code
_entity_poly.pdbx_strand_id
1 'polypeptide(L)'
;MPSPAGKRPFWMHQLVEYLLGGVLIAQGLQSPDPIAPAVAGALVVLNAATVRGGALSAFRLTTRSLHRVLDVVVLATVVVLAVQPWVDVEAGVRLVMVAIAAVLGFVWWQSSFAERSRRGAAPAGAGADDGGSGDRSTEIGRVAGRVVGGGVNAARRAAAKRRSPDG
;
A
#
# COMPACT_ATOMS: atom_id res chain seq x y z
N MET A 1 -14.16 -9.28 18.22
CA MET A 1 -12.87 -9.77 17.67
C MET A 1 -12.04 -8.55 17.30
N PRO A 2 -11.09 -8.12 18.15
CA PRO A 2 -10.22 -6.97 17.85
C PRO A 2 -9.43 -7.23 16.56
N SER A 3 -9.28 -6.21 15.72
CA SER A 3 -8.38 -6.30 14.56
C SER A 3 -6.95 -6.55 15.06
N PRO A 4 -6.13 -7.37 14.38
CA PRO A 4 -4.78 -7.64 14.85
C PRO A 4 -3.96 -6.34 14.81
N ALA A 5 -3.80 -5.72 15.98
CA ALA A 5 -2.87 -4.63 16.21
C ALA A 5 -1.47 -5.13 15.85
N GLY A 6 -0.81 -4.46 14.89
CA GLY A 6 0.60 -4.72 14.53
C GLY A 6 0.89 -4.98 13.05
N LYS A 7 -0.10 -5.20 12.18
CA LYS A 7 0.17 -5.43 10.75
C LYS A 7 0.56 -4.14 10.02
N ARG A 8 1.57 -4.24 9.15
CA ARG A 8 2.13 -3.11 8.40
C ARG A 8 1.14 -2.62 7.33
N PRO A 9 1.12 -1.31 7.04
CA PRO A 9 0.16 -0.75 6.10
C PRO A 9 0.46 -1.17 4.66
N PHE A 10 -0.60 -1.30 3.86
CA PHE A 10 -0.53 -1.83 2.50
C PHE A 10 0.40 -1.04 1.54
N TRP A 11 0.57 0.27 1.71
CA TRP A 11 1.51 1.02 0.84
C TRP A 11 2.95 0.53 1.00
N MET A 12 3.31 0.07 2.20
CA MET A 12 4.67 -0.39 2.49
C MET A 12 4.93 -1.75 1.84
N HIS A 13 3.89 -2.58 1.73
CA HIS A 13 3.91 -3.79 0.92
C HIS A 13 4.19 -3.45 -0.55
N GLN A 14 3.43 -2.53 -1.14
CA GLN A 14 3.63 -2.09 -2.53
C GLN A 14 5.04 -1.52 -2.77
N LEU A 15 5.56 -0.73 -1.83
CA LEU A 15 6.90 -0.17 -1.93
C LEU A 15 7.96 -1.27 -2.02
N VAL A 16 7.85 -2.30 -1.15
CA VAL A 16 8.78 -3.43 -1.17
C VAL A 16 8.65 -4.22 -2.47
N GLU A 17 7.43 -4.51 -2.93
CA GLU A 17 7.22 -5.19 -4.21
C GLU A 17 7.91 -4.42 -5.35
N TYR A 18 7.76 -3.09 -5.42
CA TYR A 18 8.43 -2.30 -6.46
C TYR A 18 9.95 -2.32 -6.37
N LEU A 19 10.51 -2.20 -5.16
CA LEU A 19 11.97 -2.23 -4.98
C LEU A 19 12.53 -3.59 -5.37
N LEU A 20 11.93 -4.68 -4.89
CA LEU A 20 12.43 -6.03 -5.17
C LEU A 20 12.15 -6.46 -6.62
N GLY A 21 10.99 -6.09 -7.17
CA GLY A 21 10.67 -6.29 -8.58
C GLY A 21 11.63 -5.52 -9.49
N GLY A 22 11.98 -4.28 -9.13
CA GLY A 22 13.00 -3.49 -9.82
C GLY A 22 14.39 -4.12 -9.77
N VAL A 23 14.80 -4.65 -8.61
CA VAL A 23 16.05 -5.42 -8.48
C VAL A 23 16.05 -6.64 -9.39
N LEU A 24 14.97 -7.42 -9.43
CA LEU A 24 14.87 -8.59 -10.32
C LEU A 24 14.95 -8.22 -11.81
N ILE A 25 14.29 -7.14 -12.21
CA ILE A 25 14.40 -6.62 -13.59
C ILE A 25 15.85 -6.22 -13.89
N ALA A 26 16.50 -5.48 -12.99
CA ALA A 26 17.89 -5.07 -13.15
C ALA A 26 18.85 -6.27 -13.24
N GLN A 27 18.62 -7.31 -12.45
CA GLN A 27 19.35 -8.57 -12.53
C GLN A 27 19.13 -9.27 -13.88
N GLY A 28 17.90 -9.28 -14.40
CA GLY A 28 17.63 -9.77 -15.75
C GLY A 28 18.40 -9.00 -16.82
N LEU A 29 18.53 -7.68 -16.70
CA LEU A 29 19.30 -6.86 -17.64
C LEU A 29 20.83 -7.09 -17.56
N GLN A 30 21.32 -7.66 -16.46
CA GLN A 30 22.75 -7.93 -16.23
C GLN A 30 23.13 -9.40 -16.43
N SER A 31 22.15 -10.30 -16.50
CA SER A 31 22.38 -11.74 -16.57
C SER A 31 22.47 -12.23 -18.03
N PRO A 32 23.36 -13.20 -18.33
CA PRO A 32 23.36 -13.90 -19.62
C PRO A 32 22.06 -14.69 -19.84
N ASP A 33 21.36 -15.07 -18.77
CA ASP A 33 20.09 -15.80 -18.78
C ASP A 33 18.96 -14.92 -18.21
N PRO A 34 18.51 -13.90 -18.96
CA PRO A 34 17.68 -12.82 -18.43
C PRO A 34 16.25 -13.25 -18.12
N ILE A 35 15.78 -14.35 -18.73
CA ILE A 35 14.34 -14.68 -18.80
C ILE A 35 13.76 -14.90 -17.40
N ALA A 36 14.38 -15.74 -16.58
CA ALA A 36 13.87 -16.07 -15.25
C ALA A 36 13.79 -14.84 -14.32
N PRO A 37 14.87 -14.07 -14.09
CA PRO A 37 14.80 -12.87 -13.26
C PRO A 37 13.95 -11.74 -13.87
N ALA A 38 13.93 -11.56 -15.20
CA ALA A 38 13.10 -10.53 -15.83
C ALA A 38 11.60 -10.84 -15.71
N VAL A 39 11.18 -12.08 -15.95
CA VAL A 39 9.78 -12.50 -15.79
C VAL A 39 9.36 -12.39 -14.33
N ALA A 40 10.20 -12.86 -13.40
CA ALA A 40 9.96 -12.73 -11.97
C ALA A 40 9.76 -11.26 -11.57
N GLY A 41 10.67 -10.38 -11.98
CA GLY A 41 10.60 -8.96 -11.67
C GLY A 41 9.38 -8.27 -12.30
N ALA A 42 9.07 -8.58 -13.55
CA ALA A 42 7.89 -8.04 -14.24
C ALA A 42 6.60 -8.45 -13.52
N LEU A 43 6.46 -9.72 -13.12
CA LEU A 43 5.29 -10.20 -12.39
C LEU A 43 5.09 -9.46 -11.07
N VAL A 44 6.17 -9.27 -10.29
CA VAL A 44 6.11 -8.53 -9.02
C VAL A 44 5.68 -7.08 -9.25
N VAL A 45 6.30 -6.39 -10.22
CA VAL A 45 5.97 -4.99 -10.53
C VAL A 45 4.53 -4.85 -11.03
N LEU A 46 4.08 -5.74 -11.92
CA LEU A 46 2.72 -5.71 -12.45
C LEU A 46 1.68 -6.00 -11.36
N ASN A 47 1.96 -6.95 -10.46
CA ASN A 47 1.08 -7.21 -9.32
C ASN A 47 0.94 -5.94 -8.46
N ALA A 48 2.06 -5.33 -8.03
CA ALA A 48 2.07 -4.10 -7.24
C ALA A 48 1.34 -2.93 -7.91
N ALA A 49 1.46 -2.83 -9.23
CA ALA A 49 0.92 -1.75 -10.02
C ALA A 49 -0.60 -1.80 -10.19
N THR A 50 -1.22 -2.98 -10.13
CA THR A 50 -2.60 -3.17 -10.59
C THR A 50 -3.68 -3.07 -9.50
N VAL A 51 -3.29 -2.87 -8.23
CA VAL A 51 -4.21 -2.92 -7.09
C VAL A 51 -5.00 -1.63 -6.81
N ARG A 52 -6.33 -1.77 -6.73
CA ARG A 52 -7.25 -0.70 -6.34
C ARG A 52 -7.01 -0.26 -4.89
N GLY A 53 -7.02 1.05 -4.68
CA GLY A 53 -6.85 1.63 -3.35
C GLY A 53 -5.44 1.48 -2.76
N GLY A 54 -4.45 1.11 -3.59
CA GLY A 54 -3.04 1.25 -3.28
C GLY A 54 -2.58 2.70 -3.39
N ALA A 55 -1.64 3.12 -2.53
CA ALA A 55 -1.07 4.46 -2.58
C ALA A 55 -0.05 4.62 -3.71
N LEU A 56 0.57 3.51 -4.13
CA LEU A 56 1.61 3.48 -5.16
C LEU A 56 1.15 2.77 -6.44
N SER A 57 -0.14 2.43 -6.57
CA SER A 57 -0.66 1.72 -7.73
C SER A 57 -0.74 2.64 -8.97
N ALA A 58 -0.25 2.15 -10.10
CA ALA A 58 -0.38 2.82 -11.40
C ALA A 58 -1.74 2.57 -12.07
N PHE A 59 -2.29 1.35 -11.92
CA PHE A 59 -3.55 0.91 -12.55
C PHE A 59 -4.50 0.35 -11.50
N ARG A 60 -5.80 0.69 -11.58
CA ARG A 60 -6.80 0.32 -10.57
C ARG A 60 -7.64 -0.89 -11.00
N LEU A 61 -6.98 -2.00 -11.33
CA LEU A 61 -7.61 -3.15 -11.98
C LEU A 61 -8.07 -4.23 -11.00
N THR A 62 -7.27 -4.58 -9.98
CA THR A 62 -7.51 -5.70 -9.05
C THR A 62 -7.99 -5.23 -7.68
N THR A 63 -8.82 -6.00 -6.98
CA THR A 63 -9.21 -5.70 -5.58
C THR A 63 -8.12 -6.15 -4.60
N ARG A 64 -8.14 -5.67 -3.35
CA ARG A 64 -7.14 -6.11 -2.35
C ARG A 64 -7.18 -7.61 -2.06
N SER A 65 -8.37 -8.21 -2.09
CA SER A 65 -8.51 -9.66 -1.92
C SER A 65 -7.90 -10.43 -3.08
N LEU A 66 -8.08 -9.95 -4.33
CA LEU A 66 -7.47 -10.57 -5.50
C LEU A 66 -5.95 -10.40 -5.49
N HIS A 67 -5.45 -9.20 -5.18
CA HIS A 67 -4.01 -8.94 -5.03
C HIS A 67 -3.37 -9.88 -4.03
N ARG A 68 -4.01 -10.13 -2.87
CA ARG A 68 -3.49 -11.05 -1.86
C ARG A 68 -3.27 -12.46 -2.40
N VAL A 69 -4.17 -12.95 -3.26
CA VAL A 69 -4.06 -14.26 -3.89
C VAL A 69 -3.01 -14.24 -4.99
N LEU A 70 -3.04 -13.21 -5.85
CA LEU A 70 -2.06 -13.03 -6.91
C LEU A 70 -0.64 -12.91 -6.35
N ASP A 71 -0.46 -12.25 -5.22
CA ASP A 71 0.86 -12.11 -4.59
C ASP A 71 1.43 -13.47 -4.14
N VAL A 72 0.59 -14.36 -3.62
CA VAL A 72 1.02 -15.75 -3.33
C VAL A 72 1.36 -16.51 -4.60
N VAL A 73 0.60 -16.32 -5.68
CA VAL A 73 0.87 -16.95 -6.97
C VAL A 73 2.19 -16.44 -7.55
N VAL A 74 2.43 -15.12 -7.50
CA VAL A 74 3.67 -14.49 -7.94
C VAL A 74 4.84 -15.00 -7.08
N LEU A 75 4.71 -14.99 -5.76
CA LEU A 75 5.70 -15.54 -4.84
C LEU A 75 6.06 -16.99 -5.18
N ALA A 76 5.04 -17.85 -5.35
CA ALA A 76 5.25 -19.25 -5.73
C ALA A 76 5.95 -19.36 -7.09
N THR A 77 5.60 -18.51 -8.05
CA THR A 77 6.23 -18.45 -9.37
C THR A 77 7.71 -18.06 -9.25
N VAL A 78 8.04 -17.05 -8.44
CA VAL A 78 9.44 -16.66 -8.17
C VAL A 78 10.23 -17.81 -7.57
N VAL A 79 9.65 -18.52 -6.59
CA VAL A 79 10.29 -19.71 -5.98
C VAL A 79 10.53 -20.79 -7.03
N VAL A 80 9.52 -21.13 -7.84
CA VAL A 80 9.66 -22.14 -8.91
C VAL A 80 10.75 -21.73 -9.88
N LEU A 81 10.77 -20.49 -10.37
CA LEU A 81 11.80 -20.00 -11.28
C LEU A 81 13.22 -20.05 -10.66
N ALA A 82 13.32 -19.87 -9.35
CA ALA A 82 14.60 -19.91 -8.62
C ALA A 82 15.14 -21.33 -8.42
N VAL A 83 14.28 -22.32 -8.17
CA VAL A 83 14.70 -23.68 -7.79
C VAL A 83 14.57 -24.71 -8.91
N GLN A 84 13.87 -24.38 -9.99
CA GLN A 84 13.67 -25.31 -11.10
C GLN A 84 15.02 -25.75 -11.73
N PRO A 85 15.16 -27.02 -12.14
CA PRO A 85 16.40 -27.56 -12.71
C PRO A 85 16.48 -27.56 -14.25
N TRP A 86 15.45 -27.13 -14.98
CA TRP A 86 15.36 -27.32 -16.44
C TRP A 86 15.69 -26.06 -17.27
N VAL A 87 15.74 -24.88 -16.68
CA VAL A 87 16.26 -23.63 -17.27
C VAL A 87 17.54 -23.28 -16.55
N ASP A 88 18.60 -23.03 -17.31
CA ASP A 88 19.86 -22.54 -16.78
C ASP A 88 19.68 -21.14 -16.20
N VAL A 89 20.08 -21.00 -14.95
CA VAL A 89 20.08 -19.73 -14.22
C VAL A 89 21.31 -19.77 -13.31
N GLU A 90 22.13 -18.73 -13.38
CA GLU A 90 23.33 -18.59 -12.58
C GLU A 90 23.03 -18.74 -11.07
N ALA A 91 23.90 -19.43 -10.34
CA ALA A 91 23.72 -19.69 -8.91
C ALA A 91 23.56 -18.40 -8.07
N GLY A 92 24.29 -17.33 -8.42
CA GLY A 92 24.15 -16.02 -7.76
C GLY A 92 22.75 -15.43 -7.95
N VAL A 93 22.23 -15.46 -9.17
CA VAL A 93 20.87 -15.00 -9.49
C VAL A 93 19.82 -15.84 -8.76
N ARG A 94 19.98 -17.18 -8.72
CA ARG A 94 19.09 -18.07 -7.96
C ARG A 94 19.06 -17.71 -6.48
N LEU A 95 20.23 -17.46 -5.88
CA LEU A 95 20.32 -17.07 -4.47
C LEU A 95 19.59 -15.75 -4.20
N VAL A 96 19.76 -14.76 -5.09
CA VAL A 96 19.04 -13.48 -4.99
C VAL A 96 17.53 -13.68 -5.12
N MET A 97 17.07 -14.51 -6.07
CA MET A 97 15.64 -14.80 -6.25
C MET A 97 15.04 -15.49 -5.02
N VAL A 98 15.75 -16.45 -4.41
CA VAL A 98 15.32 -17.11 -3.16
C VAL A 98 15.25 -16.09 -2.01
N ALA A 99 16.26 -15.23 -1.87
CA ALA A 99 16.28 -14.20 -0.84
C ALA A 99 15.11 -13.21 -1.02
N ILE A 100 14.84 -12.78 -2.25
CA ILE A 100 13.71 -11.91 -2.57
C ILE A 100 12.37 -12.60 -2.27
N ALA A 101 12.22 -13.87 -2.65
CA ALA A 101 11.01 -14.64 -2.33
C ALA A 101 10.78 -14.73 -0.81
N ALA A 102 11.84 -14.95 -0.02
CA ALA A 102 11.74 -14.96 1.44
C ALA A 102 11.27 -13.61 2.00
N VAL A 103 11.82 -12.49 1.49
CA VAL A 103 11.40 -11.14 1.89
C VAL A 103 9.96 -10.86 1.48
N LEU A 104 9.56 -11.19 0.25
CA LEU A 104 8.19 -11.03 -0.24
C LEU A 104 7.20 -11.84 0.62
N GLY A 105 7.51 -13.10 0.92
CA GLY A 105 6.70 -13.94 1.79
C GLY A 105 6.57 -13.37 3.21
N PHE A 106 7.66 -12.86 3.79
CA PHE A 106 7.62 -12.20 5.09
C PHE A 106 6.76 -10.93 5.07
N VAL A 107 6.92 -10.08 4.06
CA VAL A 107 6.15 -8.84 3.94
C VAL A 107 4.68 -9.15 3.69
N TRP A 108 4.34 -10.11 2.83
CA TRP A 108 2.97 -10.58 2.63
C TRP A 108 2.33 -11.02 3.95
N TRP A 109 3.04 -11.84 4.74
CA TRP A 109 2.57 -12.31 6.05
C TRP A 109 2.26 -11.16 7.02
N GLN A 110 3.15 -10.16 7.05
CA GLN A 110 3.05 -8.99 7.91
C GLN A 110 2.09 -7.90 7.39
N SER A 111 1.55 -8.05 6.17
CA SER A 111 0.76 -7.01 5.52
C SER A 111 -0.72 -7.04 5.89
N SER A 112 -1.28 -5.86 6.09
CA SER A 112 -2.73 -5.69 6.26
C SER A 112 -3.41 -5.52 4.89
N PHE A 113 -4.16 -6.54 4.47
CA PHE A 113 -5.00 -6.51 3.26
C PHE A 113 -6.42 -6.01 3.51
N ALA A 114 -6.73 -5.55 4.73
CA ALA A 114 -8.05 -5.05 5.06
C ALA A 114 -8.35 -3.83 4.17
N GLU A 115 -9.31 -3.96 3.27
CA GLU A 115 -9.82 -2.83 2.49
C GLU A 115 -10.51 -1.91 3.47
N ARG A 116 -9.93 -0.74 3.73
CA ARG A 116 -10.59 0.28 4.55
C ARG A 116 -11.78 0.70 3.71
N SER A 117 -12.93 0.04 3.93
CA SER A 117 -14.20 0.48 3.38
C SER A 117 -14.23 1.96 3.68
N ARG A 118 -14.32 2.80 2.63
CA ARG A 118 -14.94 4.10 2.82
C ARG A 118 -16.36 3.77 3.25
N ARG A 119 -16.51 3.47 4.56
CA ARG A 119 -17.80 3.47 5.22
C ARG A 119 -18.32 4.84 4.87
N GLY A 120 -19.45 4.84 4.16
CA GLY A 120 -20.04 6.03 3.57
C GLY A 120 -20.14 7.13 4.60
N ALA A 121 -20.29 8.36 4.12
CA ALA A 121 -20.72 9.49 4.94
C ALA A 121 -21.74 9.02 6.00
N ALA A 122 -21.26 8.80 7.22
CA ALA A 122 -22.08 8.43 8.35
C ALA A 122 -22.31 9.72 9.13
N PRO A 123 -23.55 9.98 9.56
CA PRO A 123 -23.96 11.27 10.06
C PRO A 123 -23.23 11.62 11.35
N ALA A 124 -23.08 12.92 11.58
CA ALA A 124 -22.51 13.46 12.81
C ALA A 124 -23.23 12.89 14.04
N GLY A 125 -22.48 12.22 14.91
CA GLY A 125 -22.92 11.84 16.25
C GLY A 125 -23.02 10.33 16.48
N ALA A 126 -21.90 9.71 16.84
CA ALA A 126 -21.86 8.55 17.71
C ALA A 126 -20.45 8.40 18.26
N GLY A 127 -20.30 8.59 19.57
CA GLY A 127 -19.05 8.30 20.27
C GLY A 127 -18.81 6.79 20.34
N ALA A 128 -17.55 6.41 20.20
CA ALA A 128 -16.99 5.20 20.79
C ALA A 128 -15.45 5.33 20.75
N ASP A 129 -14.86 5.22 21.93
CA ASP A 129 -13.45 4.88 22.13
C ASP A 129 -13.02 3.71 21.25
N ASP A 130 -11.87 3.84 20.58
CA ASP A 130 -10.89 2.75 20.52
C ASP A 130 -9.53 3.31 20.06
N GLY A 131 -8.55 3.21 20.95
CA GLY A 131 -7.23 3.81 20.82
C GLY A 131 -6.25 3.03 19.92
N GLY A 132 -5.25 3.76 19.44
CA GLY A 132 -3.99 3.20 18.93
C GLY A 132 -3.68 3.55 17.48
N SER A 133 -2.74 4.49 17.28
CA SER A 133 -2.16 4.92 15.99
C SER A 133 -3.02 5.77 15.04
N GLY A 134 -4.35 5.78 15.18
CA GLY A 134 -5.23 6.76 14.51
C GLY A 134 -5.28 8.11 15.23
N ASP A 135 -4.82 8.15 16.47
CA ASP A 135 -5.10 9.24 17.41
C ASP A 135 -4.43 10.55 17.00
N ARG A 136 -3.14 10.53 16.66
CA ARG A 136 -2.42 11.75 16.26
C ARG A 136 -2.98 12.35 14.96
N SER A 137 -3.27 11.55 13.94
CA SER A 137 -3.80 12.07 12.69
C SER A 137 -5.26 12.52 12.80
N THR A 138 -6.06 11.88 13.65
CA THR A 138 -7.45 12.30 13.90
C THR A 138 -7.53 13.49 14.85
N GLU A 139 -6.63 13.60 15.82
CA GLU A 139 -6.46 14.78 16.66
C GLU A 139 -6.00 15.97 15.83
N ILE A 140 -4.97 15.80 14.99
CA ILE A 140 -4.50 16.82 14.04
C ILE A 140 -5.63 17.21 13.09
N GLY A 141 -6.40 16.24 12.56
CA GLY A 141 -7.56 16.52 11.71
C GLY A 141 -8.67 17.29 12.43
N ARG A 142 -8.94 16.97 13.70
CA ARG A 142 -9.97 17.63 14.53
C ARG A 142 -9.53 19.04 14.94
N VAL A 143 -8.24 19.26 15.17
CA VAL A 143 -7.67 20.59 15.43
C VAL A 143 -7.70 21.43 14.16
N ALA A 144 -7.25 20.90 13.03
CA ALA A 144 -7.30 21.57 11.73
C ALA A 144 -8.73 21.96 11.34
N GLY A 145 -9.70 21.06 11.52
CA GLY A 145 -11.12 21.35 11.27
C GLY A 145 -11.68 22.46 12.14
N ARG A 146 -11.30 22.50 13.44
CA ARG A 146 -11.71 23.59 14.35
C ARG A 146 -11.10 24.93 13.96
N VAL A 147 -9.85 24.95 13.54
CA VAL A 147 -9.16 26.17 13.09
C VAL A 147 -9.81 26.73 11.82
N VAL A 148 -10.06 25.88 10.82
CA VAL A 148 -10.74 26.30 9.58
C VAL A 148 -12.17 26.76 9.86
N GLY A 149 -12.93 25.99 10.66
CA GLY A 149 -14.30 26.35 11.06
C GLY A 149 -14.35 27.69 11.82
N GLY A 150 -13.39 27.94 12.71
CA GLY A 150 -13.24 29.21 13.43
C GLY A 150 -12.97 30.38 12.48
N GLY A 151 -12.08 30.20 11.51
CA GLY A 151 -11.77 31.21 10.49
C GLY A 151 -12.98 31.56 9.61
N VAL A 152 -13.72 30.55 9.14
CA VAL A 152 -14.92 30.75 8.31
C VAL A 152 -16.02 31.47 9.09
N ASN A 153 -16.25 31.10 10.36
CA ASN A 153 -17.24 31.77 11.20
C ASN A 153 -16.84 33.21 11.55
N ALA A 154 -15.55 33.47 11.81
CA ALA A 154 -15.04 34.82 12.05
C ALA A 154 -15.19 35.70 10.80
N ALA A 155 -14.86 35.16 9.61
CA ALA A 155 -15.04 35.86 8.34
C ALA A 155 -16.51 36.16 8.04
N ARG A 156 -17.43 35.21 8.28
CA ARG A 156 -18.88 35.44 8.15
C ARG A 156 -19.40 36.51 9.12
N ARG A 157 -18.94 36.52 10.37
CA ARG A 157 -19.30 37.56 11.36
C ARG A 157 -18.78 38.94 10.95
N ALA A 158 -17.54 39.02 10.46
CA ALA A 158 -16.97 40.27 9.97
C ALA A 158 -17.70 40.79 8.73
N ALA A 159 -18.09 39.90 7.81
CA ALA A 159 -18.88 40.25 6.63
C ALA A 159 -20.30 40.70 6.99
N ALA A 160 -20.93 40.08 7.99
CA ALA A 160 -22.23 40.50 8.51
C ALA A 160 -22.16 41.89 9.16
N LYS A 161 -21.12 42.15 9.97
CA LYS A 161 -20.90 43.46 10.60
C LYS A 161 -20.65 44.59 9.58
N ARG A 162 -20.01 44.28 8.44
CA ARG A 162 -19.80 45.23 7.33
C ARG A 162 -21.06 45.49 6.49
N ARG A 163 -22.07 44.62 6.56
CA ARG A 163 -23.36 44.80 5.88
C ARG A 163 -24.41 45.52 6.73
N SER A 164 -24.09 45.82 7.99
CA SER A 164 -24.87 46.72 8.84
C SER A 164 -24.06 47.99 9.14
N PRO A 165 -23.80 48.87 8.15
CA PRO A 165 -23.62 50.27 8.48
C PRO A 165 -25.00 50.85 8.87
N ASP A 166 -25.00 51.77 9.83
CA ASP A 166 -26.13 52.59 10.31
C ASP A 166 -26.68 52.15 11.68
N GLY A 167 -25.97 52.62 12.71
CA GLY A 167 -26.61 53.33 13.83
C GLY A 167 -26.31 54.81 13.66
#